data_AF-A0A382K997-F1
#
_entry.id   AF-A0A382K997-F1
#
_cell.length_a   1.000
_cell.length_b   1.000
_cell.length_c   1.000
_cell.angle_alpha   90.00
_cell.angle_beta   90.00
_cell.angle_gamma   90.00
#
_symmetry.space_group_name_H-M   'P 1'
#
loop_
_entity.id
_entity.type
_entity.pdbx_description
1 polymer ?
#
loop_
_entity_poly.entity_id
_entity_poly.type
_entity_poly.pdbx_seq_one_letter_code
_entity_poly.pdbx_strand_id
1 'polypeptide(L)'
;MIYPLQTLYKRDTNGNIREWTVEYMGPVGAGIRTISGIKDGNLVTSKWKMTEGKNFGKANATTAFEQAHKEANALWDKRLEKEYFRDEANVDTYDKFKPQLAHDYTKRPQPSGISQPKLDGIRCIARKNGLFTRAGKEITTCPHIEIALKDFFAVYPNITLDGELYNHKLKANFNKITSLVRKVKPNEEELLETMDLVEYHVYDCFDSWNPDRTFLDRIGNLPNLIHHAKIVHVPTEVCDDQEALDKLYSEYTEDGFEGQMVRNDTPYDNKRSKNLLKRKEFITDEFDVVEVLEGKGNWAGYAKHFELELGDGRTFRSGVRGQQAVLKDLLEQEVKPTWVTCRYFELSPDGVPRFPVVIDWGVGVRND
;
A
#
# COMPACT_ATOMS: atom_id res chain seq x y z
N MET A 1 -7.58 34.51 -7.30
CA MET A 1 -7.29 33.98 -8.65
C MET A 1 -7.22 32.47 -8.57
N ILE A 2 -7.56 31.77 -9.67
CA ILE A 2 -7.45 30.31 -9.80
C ILE A 2 -6.39 30.02 -10.85
N TYR A 3 -5.51 29.07 -10.56
CA TYR A 3 -4.37 28.71 -11.39
C TYR A 3 -4.39 27.20 -11.66
N PRO A 4 -4.57 26.78 -12.92
CA PRO A 4 -4.47 25.38 -13.30
C PRO A 4 -3.00 24.96 -13.47
N LEU A 5 -2.69 23.73 -13.05
CA LEU A 5 -1.49 23.03 -13.50
C LEU A 5 -1.76 22.34 -14.83
N GLN A 6 -0.70 21.89 -15.53
CA GLN A 6 -0.82 21.15 -16.79
C GLN A 6 -1.76 19.96 -16.64
N THR A 7 -2.73 19.81 -17.55
CA THR A 7 -3.61 18.63 -17.59
C THR A 7 -2.79 17.37 -17.86
N LEU A 8 -3.13 16.29 -17.16
CA LEU A 8 -2.55 14.97 -17.34
C LEU A 8 -3.56 13.99 -17.93
N TYR A 9 -3.07 13.03 -18.71
CA TYR A 9 -3.86 12.06 -19.45
C TYR A 9 -3.57 10.62 -19.04
N LYS A 10 -4.55 9.74 -19.10
CA LYS A 10 -4.34 8.28 -19.01
C LYS A 10 -5.37 7.52 -19.85
N ARG A 11 -5.07 6.28 -20.21
CA ARG A 11 -6.08 5.34 -20.72
C ARG A 11 -6.71 4.57 -19.56
N ASP A 12 -8.04 4.51 -19.51
CA ASP A 12 -8.75 3.68 -18.53
C ASP A 12 -8.95 2.23 -19.00
N THR A 13 -9.50 1.40 -18.13
CA THR A 13 -9.70 -0.04 -18.40
C THR A 13 -10.68 -0.32 -19.53
N ASN A 14 -11.51 0.66 -19.91
CA ASN A 14 -12.46 0.55 -21.01
C ASN A 14 -11.89 1.14 -22.32
N GLY A 15 -10.63 1.57 -22.32
CA GLY A 15 -9.95 2.15 -23.47
C GLY A 15 -10.16 3.65 -23.65
N ASN A 16 -10.92 4.33 -22.78
CA ASN A 16 -11.16 5.77 -22.91
C ASN A 16 -9.96 6.59 -22.44
N ILE A 17 -9.72 7.74 -23.09
CA ILE A 17 -8.78 8.73 -22.59
C ILE A 17 -9.45 9.53 -21.47
N ARG A 18 -8.77 9.62 -20.33
CA ARG A 18 -9.19 10.42 -19.19
C ARG A 18 -8.24 11.57 -18.98
N GLU A 19 -8.80 12.73 -18.71
CA GLU A 19 -8.05 13.91 -18.30
C GLU A 19 -8.20 14.19 -16.80
N TRP A 20 -7.16 14.80 -16.24
CA TRP A 20 -7.10 15.18 -14.84
C TRP A 20 -6.25 16.44 -14.67
N THR A 21 -6.81 17.44 -14.00
CA THR A 21 -6.18 18.75 -13.77
C THR A 21 -6.26 19.10 -12.30
N VAL A 22 -5.19 19.67 -11.75
CA VAL A 22 -5.20 20.30 -10.42
C VAL A 22 -5.29 21.80 -10.60
N GLU A 23 -6.14 22.43 -9.82
CA GLU A 23 -6.16 23.88 -9.68
C GLU A 23 -5.82 24.27 -8.25
N TYR A 24 -5.11 25.38 -8.09
CA TYR A 24 -4.93 26.04 -6.81
C TYR A 24 -5.45 27.48 -6.88
N MET A 25 -5.91 28.00 -5.75
CA MET A 25 -6.40 29.37 -5.64
C MET A 25 -5.72 30.15 -4.53
N GLY A 26 -5.83 31.47 -4.62
CA GLY A 26 -5.37 32.43 -3.60
C GLY A 26 -5.14 33.82 -4.22
N PRO A 27 -4.55 34.77 -3.46
CA PRO A 27 -4.07 34.60 -2.08
C PRO A 27 -5.16 34.54 -1.00
N VAL A 28 -6.35 35.10 -1.24
CA VAL A 28 -7.51 34.97 -0.34
C VAL A 28 -8.20 33.63 -0.59
N GLY A 29 -8.50 32.90 0.49
CA GLY A 29 -9.14 31.59 0.42
C GLY A 29 -8.25 30.55 -0.24
N ALA A 30 -6.96 30.47 0.11
CA ALA A 30 -6.06 29.55 -0.55
C ALA A 30 -6.49 28.08 -0.41
N GLY A 31 -6.35 27.30 -1.47
CA GLY A 31 -6.76 25.91 -1.50
C GLY A 31 -6.51 25.25 -2.84
N ILE A 32 -6.77 23.94 -2.90
CA ILE A 32 -6.62 23.12 -4.11
C ILE A 32 -7.92 22.38 -4.45
N ARG A 33 -8.15 22.10 -5.73
CA ARG A 33 -9.19 21.17 -6.19
C ARG A 33 -8.72 20.41 -7.42
N THR A 34 -9.46 19.38 -7.80
CA THR A 34 -9.18 18.59 -9.01
C THR A 34 -10.38 18.58 -9.94
N ILE A 35 -10.11 18.61 -11.24
CA ILE A 35 -11.08 18.40 -12.31
C ILE A 35 -10.69 17.09 -12.98
N SER A 36 -11.64 16.18 -13.20
CA SER A 36 -11.32 14.90 -13.82
C SER A 36 -12.52 14.25 -14.51
N GLY A 37 -12.27 13.54 -15.60
CA GLY A 37 -13.34 12.89 -16.35
C GLY A 37 -12.83 12.09 -17.53
N ILE A 38 -13.74 11.74 -18.43
CA ILE A 38 -13.39 11.24 -19.76
C ILE A 38 -13.15 12.48 -20.62
N LYS A 39 -12.05 12.49 -21.38
CA LYS A 39 -11.72 13.57 -22.30
C LYS A 39 -12.86 13.72 -23.31
N ASP A 40 -13.26 14.95 -23.61
CA ASP A 40 -14.41 15.29 -24.46
C ASP A 40 -15.77 14.79 -23.94
N GLY A 41 -15.81 14.29 -22.70
CA GLY A 41 -17.01 13.86 -21.99
C GLY A 41 -17.29 14.68 -20.74
N ASN A 42 -17.96 14.08 -19.77
CA ASN A 42 -18.28 14.76 -18.52
C ASN A 42 -17.08 14.83 -17.58
N LEU A 43 -16.72 16.05 -17.19
CA LEU A 43 -15.74 16.33 -16.15
C LEU A 43 -16.44 16.58 -14.82
N VAL A 44 -15.84 16.06 -13.75
CA VAL A 44 -16.27 16.30 -12.37
C VAL A 44 -15.24 17.15 -11.67
N THR A 45 -15.70 18.26 -11.10
CA THR A 45 -14.88 19.18 -10.30
C THR A 45 -15.09 18.89 -8.82
N SER A 46 -14.00 18.63 -8.09
CA SER A 46 -14.07 18.43 -6.64
C SER A 46 -14.35 19.74 -5.90
N LYS A 47 -14.82 19.61 -4.65
CA LYS A 47 -14.84 20.77 -3.73
C LYS A 47 -13.41 21.24 -3.46
N TRP A 48 -13.28 22.50 -3.05
CA TRP A 48 -12.02 23.05 -2.59
C TRP A 48 -11.57 22.39 -1.29
N LYS A 49 -10.31 21.96 -1.27
CA LYS A 49 -9.58 21.65 -0.06
C LYS A 49 -8.79 22.90 0.33
N MET A 50 -9.28 23.62 1.33
CA MET A 50 -8.63 24.82 1.82
C MET A 50 -7.27 24.50 2.45
N THR A 51 -6.35 25.44 2.32
CA THR A 51 -4.95 25.28 2.71
C THR A 51 -4.55 26.44 3.60
N GLU A 52 -3.85 26.12 4.68
CA GLU A 52 -3.27 27.09 5.61
C GLU A 52 -1.76 27.16 5.44
N GLY A 53 -1.16 28.27 5.85
CA GLY A 53 0.30 28.39 5.92
C GLY A 53 0.91 27.44 6.93
N LYS A 54 2.20 27.15 6.81
CA LYS A 54 2.94 26.21 7.68
C LYS A 54 4.27 26.78 8.11
N ASN A 55 4.81 26.22 9.20
CA ASN A 55 6.14 26.51 9.73
C ASN A 55 6.39 27.99 10.05
N PHE A 56 5.36 28.71 10.53
CA PHE A 56 5.50 30.11 10.95
C PHE A 56 6.67 30.25 11.95
N GLY A 57 7.51 31.27 11.75
CA GLY A 57 8.69 31.52 12.58
C GLY A 57 9.93 30.67 12.24
N LYS A 58 9.86 29.78 11.24
CA LYS A 58 11.03 29.04 10.72
C LYS A 58 11.42 29.56 9.34
N ALA A 59 12.67 29.34 8.92
CA ALA A 59 13.17 29.75 7.62
C ALA A 59 12.39 29.16 6.42
N ASN A 60 11.67 28.04 6.64
CA ASN A 60 10.82 27.39 5.65
C ASN A 60 9.33 27.68 5.83
N ALA A 61 8.98 28.80 6.47
CA ALA A 61 7.61 29.28 6.58
C ALA A 61 6.97 29.45 5.20
N THR A 62 5.68 29.15 5.08
CA THR A 62 4.91 29.36 3.85
C THR A 62 3.62 30.09 4.16
N THR A 63 3.26 31.04 3.32
CA THR A 63 1.90 31.58 3.26
C THR A 63 0.90 30.51 2.84
N ALA A 64 -0.40 30.75 3.09
CA ALA A 64 -1.46 29.85 2.65
C ALA A 64 -1.45 29.62 1.12
N PHE A 65 -1.15 30.66 0.34
CA PHE A 65 -1.06 30.58 -1.11
C PHE A 65 0.14 29.78 -1.60
N GLU A 66 1.32 30.02 -1.03
CA GLU A 66 2.53 29.22 -1.34
C GLU A 66 2.32 27.75 -0.97
N GLN A 67 1.68 27.49 0.16
CA GLN A 67 1.37 26.12 0.58
C GLN A 67 0.35 25.48 -0.36
N ALA A 68 -0.68 26.21 -0.83
CA ALA A 68 -1.64 25.70 -1.82
C ALA A 68 -0.94 25.35 -3.15
N HIS A 69 -0.03 26.21 -3.61
CA HIS A 69 0.79 25.93 -4.79
C HIS A 69 1.68 24.68 -4.60
N LYS A 70 2.36 24.53 -3.46
CA LYS A 70 3.16 23.35 -3.14
C LYS A 70 2.31 22.07 -3.08
N GLU A 71 1.13 22.14 -2.44
CA GLU A 71 0.21 21.00 -2.37
C GLU A 71 -0.34 20.59 -3.74
N ALA A 72 -0.62 21.57 -4.62
CA ALA A 72 -1.07 21.31 -5.98
C ALA A 72 0.01 20.60 -6.81
N ASN A 73 1.25 21.11 -6.80
CA ASN A 73 2.37 20.47 -7.50
C ASN A 73 2.63 19.06 -6.96
N ALA A 74 2.67 18.88 -5.64
CA ALA A 74 2.86 17.54 -5.06
C ALA A 74 1.76 16.55 -5.45
N LEU A 75 0.50 17.02 -5.55
CA LEU A 75 -0.61 16.17 -6.01
C LEU A 75 -0.46 15.81 -7.50
N TRP A 76 0.02 16.75 -8.30
CA TRP A 76 0.27 16.59 -9.72
C TRP A 76 1.45 15.64 -10.01
N ASP A 77 2.59 15.83 -9.35
CA ASP A 77 3.76 14.95 -9.42
C ASP A 77 3.39 13.51 -9.04
N LYS A 78 2.58 13.35 -7.99
CA LYS A 78 2.09 12.03 -7.54
C LYS A 78 1.19 11.33 -8.57
N ARG A 79 0.56 12.08 -9.49
CA ARG A 79 -0.19 11.48 -10.60
C ARG A 79 0.74 11.05 -11.72
N LEU A 80 1.75 11.86 -12.06
CA LEU A 80 2.79 11.47 -13.02
C LEU A 80 3.57 10.23 -12.60
N GLU A 81 3.86 10.07 -11.31
CA GLU A 81 4.46 8.83 -10.78
C GLU A 81 3.56 7.58 -10.93
N LYS A 82 2.31 7.75 -11.38
CA LYS A 82 1.36 6.65 -11.62
C LYS A 82 1.19 6.44 -13.13
N GLU A 83 -0.04 6.30 -13.58
CA GLU A 83 -0.42 5.95 -14.96
C GLU A 83 -0.81 7.20 -15.78
N TYR A 84 -0.43 8.39 -15.31
CA TYR A 84 -0.79 9.65 -15.96
C TYR A 84 0.42 10.26 -16.68
N PHE A 85 0.17 10.88 -17.82
CA PHE A 85 1.16 11.42 -18.73
C PHE A 85 0.87 12.89 -19.03
N ARG A 86 1.93 13.66 -19.30
CA ARG A 86 1.80 15.06 -19.75
C ARG A 86 1.23 15.19 -21.16
N ASP A 87 1.46 14.17 -21.97
CA ASP A 87 1.07 14.08 -23.36
C ASP A 87 0.21 12.84 -23.56
N GLU A 88 -0.94 13.03 -24.21
CA GLU A 88 -1.88 11.99 -24.55
C GLU A 88 -1.27 10.92 -25.46
N ALA A 89 -0.33 11.29 -26.34
CA ALA A 89 0.34 10.34 -27.22
C ALA A 89 1.12 9.26 -26.44
N ASN A 90 1.48 9.54 -25.19
CA ASN A 90 2.26 8.64 -24.35
C ASN A 90 1.40 7.73 -23.45
N VAL A 91 0.08 7.84 -23.46
CA VAL A 91 -0.79 7.07 -22.53
C VAL A 91 -0.66 5.55 -22.66
N ASP A 92 -0.24 5.07 -23.83
CA ASP A 92 -0.05 3.65 -24.13
C ASP A 92 1.39 3.17 -23.94
N THR A 93 2.31 4.07 -23.60
CA THR A 93 3.71 3.72 -23.26
C THR A 93 3.86 3.15 -21.85
N TYR A 94 2.75 3.06 -21.10
CA TYR A 94 2.75 2.67 -19.71
C TYR A 94 2.99 1.16 -19.50
N ASP A 95 4.26 0.75 -19.38
CA ASP A 95 4.64 -0.63 -19.04
C ASP A 95 4.66 -0.87 -17.51
N LYS A 96 3.47 -0.80 -16.89
CA LYS A 96 3.32 -1.23 -15.50
C LYS A 96 2.72 -2.62 -15.41
N PHE A 97 3.56 -3.56 -14.99
CA PHE A 97 3.13 -4.84 -14.46
C PHE A 97 2.21 -4.62 -13.25
N LYS A 98 1.00 -5.17 -13.35
CA LYS A 98 0.03 -5.15 -12.26
C LYS A 98 0.19 -6.46 -11.52
N PRO A 99 0.74 -6.45 -10.30
CA PRO A 99 1.00 -7.69 -9.62
C PRO A 99 -0.28 -8.22 -8.95
N GLN A 100 -0.41 -9.54 -8.82
CA GLN A 100 -1.62 -10.20 -8.32
C GLN A 100 -1.92 -9.77 -6.88
N LEU A 101 -3.18 -9.44 -6.60
CA LEU A 101 -3.62 -8.99 -5.28
C LEU A 101 -4.54 -10.00 -4.62
N ALA A 102 -4.30 -10.26 -3.34
CA ALA A 102 -5.05 -11.26 -2.59
C ALA A 102 -6.44 -10.78 -2.14
N HIS A 103 -7.42 -11.67 -2.11
CA HIS A 103 -8.64 -11.50 -1.31
C HIS A 103 -8.42 -11.94 0.15
N ASP A 104 -9.38 -11.60 1.02
CA ASP A 104 -9.36 -11.98 2.43
C ASP A 104 -9.87 -13.43 2.59
N TYR A 105 -9.07 -14.29 3.21
CA TYR A 105 -9.41 -15.69 3.42
C TYR A 105 -10.67 -15.85 4.29
N THR A 106 -10.85 -15.02 5.33
CA THR A 106 -12.02 -15.12 6.23
C THR A 106 -13.36 -14.89 5.52
N LYS A 107 -13.34 -14.20 4.37
CA LYS A 107 -14.52 -13.93 3.55
C LYS A 107 -14.74 -14.97 2.45
N ARG A 108 -13.72 -15.79 2.19
CA ARG A 108 -13.67 -16.77 1.10
C ARG A 108 -12.81 -17.97 1.53
N PRO A 109 -13.17 -18.65 2.64
CA PRO A 109 -12.40 -19.83 3.04
C PRO A 109 -12.47 -20.86 1.92
N GLN A 110 -11.41 -21.64 1.77
CA GLN A 110 -11.37 -22.75 0.83
C GLN A 110 -10.75 -23.96 1.51
N PRO A 111 -11.25 -25.16 1.22
CA PRO A 111 -10.92 -26.37 1.97
C PRO A 111 -9.52 -26.89 1.68
N SER A 112 -8.82 -26.38 0.67
CA SER A 112 -7.51 -26.86 0.24
C SER A 112 -6.81 -25.76 -0.56
N GLY A 113 -5.52 -25.94 -0.88
CA GLY A 113 -4.78 -25.01 -1.72
C GLY A 113 -3.28 -25.10 -1.51
N ILE A 114 -2.57 -24.12 -2.03
CA ILE A 114 -1.11 -24.04 -1.95
C ILE A 114 -0.74 -22.92 -0.98
N SER A 115 -0.01 -23.28 0.07
CA SER A 115 0.32 -22.44 1.20
C SER A 115 1.74 -21.88 1.10
N GLN A 116 1.89 -20.59 1.42
CA GLN A 116 3.17 -19.91 1.63
C GLN A 116 3.06 -19.02 2.87
N PRO A 117 4.15 -18.76 3.62
CA PRO A 117 4.12 -17.77 4.69
C PRO A 117 3.85 -16.37 4.13
N LYS A 118 3.05 -15.59 4.86
CA LYS A 118 2.81 -14.19 4.55
C LYS A 118 3.93 -13.34 5.15
N LEU A 119 4.74 -12.75 4.28
CA LEU A 119 5.83 -11.86 4.68
C LEU A 119 5.30 -10.44 4.96
N ASP A 120 5.86 -9.78 5.98
CA ASP A 120 5.65 -8.34 6.25
C ASP A 120 6.90 -7.56 5.84
N GLY A 121 6.99 -7.19 4.57
CA GLY A 121 8.13 -6.46 4.01
C GLY A 121 7.69 -5.39 3.00
N ILE A 122 8.52 -5.15 1.99
CA ILE A 122 8.19 -4.24 0.89
C ILE A 122 8.13 -5.01 -0.43
N ARG A 123 6.92 -5.22 -0.95
CA ARG A 123 6.71 -5.87 -2.25
C ARG A 123 7.57 -5.27 -3.36
N CYS A 124 8.32 -6.14 -4.02
CA CYS A 124 9.24 -5.83 -5.09
C CYS A 124 8.95 -6.69 -6.33
N ILE A 125 8.80 -6.01 -7.45
CA ILE A 125 8.65 -6.57 -8.78
C ILE A 125 10.01 -6.41 -9.47
N ALA A 126 10.73 -7.51 -9.64
CA ALA A 126 12.00 -7.50 -10.35
C ALA A 126 11.78 -7.87 -11.81
N ARG A 127 12.34 -7.08 -12.72
CA ARG A 127 12.36 -7.33 -14.17
C ARG A 127 13.75 -7.06 -14.71
N LYS A 128 13.98 -7.39 -15.98
CA LYS A 128 15.25 -7.11 -16.68
C LYS A 128 15.73 -5.65 -16.61
N ASN A 129 14.80 -4.72 -16.36
CA ASN A 129 15.06 -3.28 -16.32
C ASN A 129 15.08 -2.71 -14.88
N GLY A 130 15.16 -3.55 -13.85
CA GLY A 130 15.36 -3.12 -12.47
C GLY A 130 14.29 -3.60 -11.49
N LEU A 131 14.29 -2.99 -10.31
CA LEU A 131 13.37 -3.30 -9.21
C LEU A 131 12.29 -2.24 -9.07
N PHE A 132 11.05 -2.68 -8.90
CA PHE A 132 9.91 -1.78 -8.82
C PHE A 132 9.01 -2.11 -7.63
N THR A 133 8.51 -1.09 -6.95
CA THR A 133 7.43 -1.23 -5.99
C THR A 133 6.15 -1.72 -6.68
N ARG A 134 5.17 -2.17 -5.89
CA ARG A 134 3.78 -2.42 -6.37
C ARG A 134 3.20 -1.23 -7.18
N ALA A 135 3.60 0.00 -6.85
CA ALA A 135 3.11 1.19 -7.53
C ALA A 135 3.81 1.47 -8.88
N GLY A 136 4.84 0.70 -9.24
CA GLY A 136 5.66 0.92 -10.44
C GLY A 136 6.79 1.92 -10.24
N LYS A 137 7.00 2.40 -9.01
CA LYS A 137 8.16 3.25 -8.67
C LYS A 137 9.41 2.40 -8.54
N GLU A 138 10.49 2.82 -9.18
CA GLU A 138 11.82 2.21 -9.10
C GLU A 138 12.34 2.16 -7.65
N ILE A 139 13.04 1.08 -7.30
CA ILE A 139 13.69 0.86 -6.02
C ILE A 139 15.20 0.86 -6.25
N THR A 140 15.86 1.98 -5.97
CA THR A 140 17.29 2.17 -6.23
C THR A 140 18.19 1.82 -5.04
N THR A 141 17.60 1.47 -3.89
CA THR A 141 18.33 1.20 -2.65
C THR A 141 18.84 -0.24 -2.53
N CYS A 142 18.46 -1.14 -3.46
CA CYS A 142 18.80 -2.56 -3.39
C CYS A 142 19.60 -3.05 -4.62
N PRO A 143 20.72 -2.39 -4.97
CA PRO A 143 21.48 -2.74 -6.18
C PRO A 143 22.07 -4.15 -6.13
N HIS A 144 22.35 -4.68 -4.94
CA HIS A 144 22.84 -6.05 -4.76
C HIS A 144 21.85 -7.11 -5.26
N ILE A 145 20.54 -6.83 -5.19
CA ILE A 145 19.50 -7.72 -5.73
C ILE A 145 19.47 -7.65 -7.27
N GLU A 146 19.61 -6.46 -7.85
CA GLU A 146 19.70 -6.31 -9.31
C GLU A 146 20.92 -7.05 -9.89
N ILE A 147 22.07 -6.90 -9.23
CA ILE A 147 23.31 -7.58 -9.61
C ILE A 147 23.11 -9.10 -9.54
N ALA A 148 22.50 -9.60 -8.45
CA ALA A 148 22.24 -11.02 -8.26
C ALA A 148 21.30 -11.63 -9.33
N LEU A 149 20.40 -10.82 -9.91
CA LEU A 149 19.42 -11.27 -10.90
C LEU A 149 19.83 -10.99 -12.36
N LYS A 150 20.99 -10.35 -12.58
CA LYS A 150 21.43 -9.90 -13.90
C LYS A 150 21.51 -11.04 -14.92
N ASP A 151 22.18 -12.14 -14.57
CA ASP A 151 22.37 -13.26 -15.48
C ASP A 151 21.06 -14.02 -15.73
N PHE A 152 20.21 -14.12 -14.71
CA PHE A 152 18.87 -14.69 -14.84
C PHE A 152 18.05 -13.92 -15.89
N PHE A 153 18.00 -12.58 -15.81
CA PHE A 153 17.24 -11.77 -16.76
C PHE A 153 17.89 -11.66 -18.14
N ALA A 154 19.19 -11.94 -18.28
CA ALA A 154 19.84 -12.07 -19.57
C ALA A 154 19.31 -13.28 -20.36
N VAL A 155 19.02 -14.39 -19.65
CA VAL A 155 18.46 -15.62 -20.24
C VAL A 155 16.93 -15.58 -20.33
N TYR A 156 16.28 -15.00 -19.32
CA TYR A 156 14.81 -14.99 -19.16
C TYR A 156 14.25 -13.56 -19.11
N PRO A 157 14.41 -12.75 -20.18
CA PRO A 157 14.00 -11.34 -20.19
C PRO A 157 12.49 -11.11 -20.15
N ASN A 158 11.71 -12.15 -20.39
CA ASN A 158 10.25 -12.20 -20.38
C ASN A 158 9.64 -12.49 -19.01
N ILE A 159 10.46 -12.96 -18.06
CA ILE A 159 10.03 -13.26 -16.70
C ILE A 159 9.99 -11.97 -15.88
N THR A 160 8.92 -11.82 -15.11
CA THR A 160 8.80 -10.85 -14.02
C THR A 160 8.77 -11.63 -12.71
N LEU A 161 9.73 -11.38 -11.82
CA LEU A 161 9.71 -11.97 -10.48
C LEU A 161 8.85 -11.11 -9.56
N ASP A 162 8.07 -11.76 -8.70
CA ASP A 162 7.21 -11.12 -7.72
C ASP A 162 7.55 -11.66 -6.33
N GLY A 163 7.93 -10.75 -5.44
CA GLY A 163 8.47 -11.10 -4.15
C GLY A 163 8.40 -9.94 -3.17
N GLU A 164 9.02 -10.14 -2.01
CA GLU A 164 9.07 -9.18 -0.93
C GLU A 164 10.53 -8.85 -0.59
N LEU A 165 10.88 -7.56 -0.50
CA LEU A 165 12.13 -7.15 0.14
C LEU A 165 11.92 -7.26 1.66
N TYR A 166 12.64 -8.18 2.27
CA TYR A 166 12.38 -8.69 3.60
C TYR A 166 13.67 -9.20 4.25
N ASN A 167 13.65 -9.38 5.57
CA ASN A 167 14.63 -10.20 6.26
C ASN A 167 13.94 -10.75 7.51
N HIS A 168 13.85 -12.07 7.60
CA HIS A 168 13.13 -12.71 8.71
C HIS A 168 13.77 -12.44 10.08
N LYS A 169 15.08 -12.17 10.13
CA LYS A 169 15.77 -11.75 11.38
C LYS A 169 15.27 -10.40 11.89
N LEU A 170 14.67 -9.58 11.01
CA LEU A 170 14.08 -8.28 11.33
C LEU A 170 12.55 -8.31 11.43
N LYS A 171 11.93 -9.50 11.58
CA LYS A 171 10.46 -9.65 11.66
C LYS A 171 9.79 -8.77 12.71
N ALA A 172 10.44 -8.55 13.86
CA ALA A 172 9.96 -7.65 14.92
C ALA A 172 10.23 -6.15 14.64
N ASN A 173 10.92 -5.81 13.55
CA ASN A 173 11.33 -4.45 13.22
C ASN A 173 11.06 -4.10 11.75
N PHE A 174 9.78 -4.19 11.36
CA PHE A 174 9.29 -3.77 10.05
C PHE A 174 9.71 -2.33 9.68
N ASN A 175 9.73 -1.42 10.67
CA ASN A 175 10.12 -0.03 10.47
C ASN A 175 11.56 0.08 9.96
N LYS A 176 12.48 -0.77 10.44
CA LYS A 176 13.86 -0.83 9.94
C LYS A 176 13.89 -1.25 8.47
N ILE A 177 13.22 -2.34 8.09
CA ILE A 177 13.14 -2.80 6.68
C ILE A 177 12.59 -1.68 5.80
N THR A 178 11.50 -1.03 6.23
CA THR A 178 10.89 0.08 5.49
C THR A 178 11.87 1.24 5.32
N SER A 179 12.63 1.58 6.37
CA SER A 179 13.59 2.69 6.34
C SER A 179 14.75 2.44 5.37
N LEU A 180 15.24 1.19 5.29
CA LEU A 180 16.31 0.79 4.38
C LEU A 180 15.84 0.84 2.91
N VAL A 181 14.67 0.26 2.61
CA VAL A 181 14.19 0.11 1.24
C VAL A 181 13.60 1.40 0.65
N ARG A 182 13.01 2.29 1.47
CA ARG A 182 12.31 3.48 0.96
C ARG A 182 13.10 4.77 1.07
N LYS A 183 14.35 4.72 1.50
CA LYS A 183 15.20 5.91 1.60
C LYS A 183 15.42 6.51 0.21
N VAL A 184 15.16 7.81 0.06
CA VAL A 184 15.29 8.49 -1.25
C VAL A 184 16.76 8.75 -1.62
N LYS A 185 17.61 9.02 -0.63
CA LYS A 185 19.05 9.26 -0.79
C LYS A 185 19.78 8.65 0.41
N PRO A 186 20.04 7.33 0.42
CA PRO A 186 20.87 6.73 1.46
C PRO A 186 22.29 7.25 1.35
N ASN A 187 22.95 7.43 2.50
CA ASN A 187 24.40 7.59 2.51
C ASN A 187 25.09 6.22 2.28
N GLU A 188 26.42 6.20 2.19
CA GLU A 188 27.18 4.98 1.89
C GLU A 188 26.99 3.89 2.96
N GLU A 189 27.01 4.26 4.25
CA GLU A 189 26.82 3.33 5.36
C GLU A 189 25.42 2.72 5.36
N GLU A 190 24.38 3.53 5.14
CA GLU A 190 22.99 3.08 5.02
C GLU A 190 22.80 2.15 3.82
N LEU A 191 23.50 2.40 2.71
CA LEU A 191 23.45 1.55 1.52
C LEU A 191 24.12 0.20 1.79
N LEU A 192 25.30 0.20 2.42
CA LEU A 192 25.99 -1.03 2.82
C LEU A 192 25.15 -1.86 3.81
N GLU A 193 24.52 -1.20 4.79
CA GLU A 193 23.60 -1.84 5.71
C GLU A 193 22.39 -2.43 4.98
N THR A 194 21.85 -1.72 3.98
CA THR A 194 20.76 -2.24 3.14
C THR A 194 21.20 -3.47 2.35
N MET A 195 22.40 -3.47 1.79
CA MET A 195 22.97 -4.59 1.04
C MET A 195 23.25 -5.82 1.92
N ASP A 196 23.64 -5.58 3.18
CA ASP A 196 23.87 -6.65 4.15
C ASP A 196 22.55 -7.23 4.68
N LEU A 197 21.57 -6.38 5.00
CA LEU A 197 20.36 -6.84 5.69
C LEU A 197 19.22 -7.24 4.76
N VAL A 198 19.01 -6.57 3.63
CA VAL A 198 17.80 -6.80 2.81
C VAL A 198 17.99 -7.98 1.87
N GLU A 199 17.04 -8.92 1.92
CA GLU A 199 16.94 -10.06 1.02
C GLU A 199 15.71 -9.89 0.12
N TYR A 200 15.72 -10.52 -1.06
CA TYR A 200 14.56 -10.61 -1.93
C TYR A 200 13.94 -12.00 -1.84
N HIS A 201 12.78 -12.07 -1.21
CA HIS A 201 12.01 -13.30 -0.99
C HIS A 201 11.00 -13.47 -2.13
N VAL A 202 11.33 -14.30 -3.11
CA VAL A 202 10.53 -14.57 -4.31
C VAL A 202 9.44 -15.59 -3.97
N TYR A 203 8.17 -15.21 -4.18
CA TYR A 203 7.03 -16.08 -3.90
C TYR A 203 6.23 -16.47 -5.16
N ASP A 204 6.46 -15.80 -6.30
CA ASP A 204 5.80 -16.09 -7.58
C ASP A 204 6.61 -15.48 -8.73
N CYS A 205 6.25 -15.81 -9.97
CA CYS A 205 6.70 -15.10 -11.15
C CYS A 205 5.60 -15.02 -12.20
N PHE A 206 5.80 -14.19 -13.22
CA PHE A 206 4.95 -14.13 -14.41
C PHE A 206 5.81 -14.26 -15.66
N ASP A 207 5.42 -15.18 -16.54
CA ASP A 207 6.02 -15.37 -17.86
C ASP A 207 5.13 -14.74 -18.94
N SER A 208 5.57 -13.63 -19.52
CA SER A 208 4.82 -12.96 -20.58
C SER A 208 4.73 -13.75 -21.89
N TRP A 209 5.61 -14.74 -22.10
CA TRP A 209 5.57 -15.65 -23.26
C TRP A 209 4.70 -16.88 -23.00
N ASN A 210 4.50 -17.25 -21.73
CA ASN A 210 3.68 -18.40 -21.32
C ASN A 210 2.71 -18.01 -20.18
N PRO A 211 1.74 -17.11 -20.45
CA PRO A 211 0.88 -16.53 -19.40
C PRO A 211 -0.05 -17.55 -18.72
N ASP A 212 -0.30 -18.69 -19.37
CA ASP A 212 -1.22 -19.73 -18.88
C ASP A 212 -0.58 -20.74 -17.93
N ARG A 213 0.72 -20.60 -17.61
CA ARG A 213 1.39 -21.47 -16.63
C ARG A 213 0.73 -21.38 -15.27
N THR A 214 0.48 -22.53 -14.64
CA THR A 214 -0.09 -22.60 -13.30
C THR A 214 0.91 -22.12 -12.24
N PHE A 215 0.47 -21.99 -11.00
CA PHE A 215 1.34 -21.45 -9.94
C PHE A 215 2.51 -22.41 -9.63
N LEU A 216 2.23 -23.71 -9.56
CA LEU A 216 3.26 -24.73 -9.34
C LEU A 216 4.30 -24.77 -10.47
N ASP A 217 3.85 -24.66 -11.73
CA ASP A 217 4.75 -24.59 -12.90
C ASP A 217 5.67 -23.36 -12.84
N ARG A 218 5.15 -22.24 -12.34
CA ARG A 218 5.91 -20.98 -12.24
C ARG A 218 6.94 -21.02 -11.11
N ILE A 219 6.59 -21.56 -9.94
CA ILE A 219 7.46 -21.54 -8.76
C ILE A 219 8.45 -22.71 -8.73
N GLY A 220 8.07 -23.88 -9.24
CA GLY A 220 8.81 -25.13 -9.06
C GLY A 220 10.23 -25.13 -9.65
N ASN A 221 10.46 -24.39 -10.73
CA ASN A 221 11.77 -24.32 -11.38
C ASN A 221 12.67 -23.19 -10.88
N LEU A 222 12.12 -22.16 -10.21
CA LEU A 222 12.87 -20.98 -9.81
C LEU A 222 14.07 -21.30 -8.89
N PRO A 223 13.95 -22.23 -7.91
CA PRO A 223 15.09 -22.62 -7.08
C PRO A 223 16.29 -23.15 -7.86
N ASN A 224 16.08 -23.79 -9.01
CA ASN A 224 17.17 -24.31 -9.85
C ASN A 224 17.76 -23.27 -10.80
N LEU A 225 17.05 -22.16 -11.03
CA LEU A 225 17.45 -21.11 -11.97
C LEU A 225 18.14 -19.93 -11.27
N ILE A 226 17.88 -19.73 -9.98
CA ILE A 226 18.37 -18.59 -9.23
C ILE A 226 18.97 -19.06 -7.90
N HIS A 227 20.30 -19.04 -7.82
CA HIS A 227 21.06 -19.37 -6.62
C HIS A 227 21.90 -18.18 -6.18
N HIS A 228 21.47 -17.50 -5.12
CA HIS A 228 22.24 -16.40 -4.56
C HIS A 228 21.86 -16.18 -3.08
N ALA A 229 22.83 -15.84 -2.23
CA ALA A 229 22.61 -15.71 -0.78
C ALA A 229 21.58 -14.64 -0.37
N LYS A 230 21.28 -13.69 -1.27
CA LYS A 230 20.30 -12.60 -1.06
C LYS A 230 18.98 -12.81 -1.81
N ILE A 231 18.84 -13.92 -2.53
CA ILE A 231 17.59 -14.30 -3.19
C ILE A 231 17.06 -15.56 -2.51
N VAL A 232 15.92 -15.43 -1.85
CA VAL A 232 15.30 -16.51 -1.08
C VAL A 232 14.03 -16.93 -1.79
N HIS A 233 13.85 -18.22 -2.03
CA HIS A 233 12.60 -18.76 -2.57
C HIS A 233 11.67 -19.07 -1.39
N VAL A 234 10.46 -18.52 -1.43
CA VAL A 234 9.50 -18.71 -0.32
C VAL A 234 9.02 -20.16 -0.29
N PRO A 235 9.11 -20.85 0.86
CA PRO A 235 8.62 -22.22 1.01
C PRO A 235 7.16 -22.34 0.57
N THR A 236 6.86 -23.40 -0.18
CA THR A 236 5.58 -23.59 -0.86
C THR A 236 5.11 -25.02 -0.63
N GLU A 237 3.95 -25.18 0.01
CA GLU A 237 3.41 -26.48 0.41
C GLU A 237 2.01 -26.68 -0.17
N VAL A 238 1.73 -27.86 -0.70
CA VAL A 238 0.39 -28.24 -1.16
C VAL A 238 -0.39 -28.80 0.03
N CYS A 239 -1.58 -28.25 0.28
CA CYS A 239 -2.48 -28.65 1.36
C CYS A 239 -3.76 -29.23 0.76
N ASP A 240 -3.99 -30.52 0.98
CA ASP A 240 -5.16 -31.23 0.45
C ASP A 240 -6.44 -30.96 1.24
N ASP A 241 -6.32 -30.42 2.46
CA ASP A 241 -7.44 -30.13 3.35
C ASP A 241 -7.22 -28.87 4.22
N GLN A 242 -8.27 -28.53 4.99
CA GLN A 242 -8.32 -27.35 5.84
C GLN A 242 -7.39 -27.51 7.05
N GLU A 243 -7.22 -28.74 7.56
CA GLU A 243 -6.37 -29.02 8.73
C GLU A 243 -4.90 -28.77 8.39
N ALA A 244 -4.45 -29.15 7.19
CA ALA A 244 -3.12 -28.85 6.69
C ALA A 244 -2.90 -27.33 6.54
N LEU A 245 -3.90 -26.59 6.04
CA LEU A 245 -3.84 -25.13 5.97
C LEU A 245 -3.77 -24.49 7.37
N ASP A 246 -4.57 -24.99 8.32
CA ASP A 246 -4.59 -24.49 9.70
C ASP A 246 -3.26 -24.74 10.41
N LYS A 247 -2.69 -25.94 10.26
CA LYS A 247 -1.38 -26.31 10.79
C LYS A 247 -0.28 -25.38 10.31
N LEU A 248 -0.16 -25.18 8.98
CA LEU A 248 0.84 -24.28 8.42
C LEU A 248 0.60 -22.83 8.83
N TYR A 249 -0.66 -22.39 8.93
CA TYR A 249 -0.96 -21.05 9.42
C TYR A 249 -0.43 -20.84 10.85
N SER A 250 -0.71 -21.78 11.75
CA SER A 250 -0.18 -21.76 13.12
C SER A 250 1.34 -21.74 13.15
N GLU A 251 2.00 -22.64 12.41
CA GLU A 251 3.46 -22.70 12.33
C GLU A 251 4.05 -21.37 11.83
N TYR A 252 3.50 -20.78 10.78
CA TYR A 252 3.97 -19.48 10.28
C TYR A 252 3.81 -18.36 11.31
N THR A 253 2.69 -18.32 12.05
CA THR A 253 2.49 -17.31 13.08
C THR A 253 3.42 -17.49 14.28
N GLU A 254 3.67 -18.73 14.71
CA GLU A 254 4.64 -19.06 15.77
C GLU A 254 6.06 -18.69 15.36
N ASP A 255 6.41 -18.90 14.09
CA ASP A 255 7.67 -18.45 13.50
C ASP A 255 7.73 -16.93 13.30
N GLY A 256 6.67 -16.19 13.58
CA GLY A 256 6.64 -14.72 13.52
C GLY A 256 6.51 -14.15 12.10
N PHE A 257 5.93 -14.90 11.17
CA PHE A 257 5.42 -14.35 9.92
C PHE A 257 4.05 -13.66 10.15
N GLU A 258 3.63 -12.79 9.24
CA GLU A 258 2.36 -12.04 9.36
C GLU A 258 1.11 -12.92 9.23
N GLY A 259 1.28 -14.18 8.81
CA GLY A 259 0.20 -15.14 8.58
C GLY A 259 0.48 -16.04 7.39
N GLN A 260 -0.55 -16.36 6.61
CA GLN A 260 -0.50 -17.32 5.50
C GLN A 260 -1.06 -16.72 4.21
N MET A 261 -0.45 -17.07 3.08
CA MET A 261 -0.98 -16.88 1.74
C MET A 261 -1.48 -18.24 1.24
N VAL A 262 -2.72 -18.31 0.76
CA VAL A 262 -3.33 -19.53 0.21
C VAL A 262 -3.68 -19.30 -1.26
N ARG A 263 -3.25 -20.20 -2.13
CA ARG A 263 -3.36 -20.08 -3.59
C ARG A 263 -4.09 -21.27 -4.20
N ASN A 264 -4.73 -21.03 -5.34
CA ASN A 264 -5.13 -22.12 -6.24
C ASN A 264 -4.06 -22.27 -7.33
N ASP A 265 -3.94 -23.48 -7.88
CA ASP A 265 -2.99 -23.74 -8.97
C ASP A 265 -3.52 -23.21 -10.31
N THR A 266 -3.47 -21.90 -10.47
CA THR A 266 -4.03 -21.20 -11.65
C THR A 266 -3.02 -20.25 -12.28
N PRO A 267 -3.27 -19.81 -13.52
CA PRO A 267 -2.50 -18.72 -14.14
C PRO A 267 -2.42 -17.46 -13.26
N TYR A 268 -1.37 -16.67 -13.49
CA TYR A 268 -1.14 -15.43 -12.77
C TYR A 268 -2.19 -14.39 -13.16
N ASP A 269 -2.87 -13.80 -12.18
CA ASP A 269 -3.87 -12.76 -12.41
C ASP A 269 -3.25 -11.38 -12.18
N ASN A 270 -3.12 -10.55 -13.22
CA ASN A 270 -2.64 -9.17 -13.10
C ASN A 270 -3.66 -8.18 -12.49
N LYS A 271 -4.40 -8.65 -11.48
CA LYS A 271 -5.51 -7.96 -10.80
C LYS A 271 -5.71 -8.55 -9.40
N ARG A 272 -6.75 -8.09 -8.70
CA ARG A 272 -7.21 -8.79 -7.51
C ARG A 272 -7.87 -10.10 -7.91
N SER A 273 -7.38 -11.20 -7.34
CA SER A 273 -7.73 -12.56 -7.74
C SER A 273 -8.34 -13.35 -6.60
N LYS A 274 -9.38 -14.12 -6.92
CA LYS A 274 -10.00 -15.08 -6.00
C LYS A 274 -9.12 -16.32 -5.77
N ASN A 275 -8.09 -16.50 -6.60
CA ASN A 275 -7.13 -17.60 -6.54
C ASN A 275 -5.90 -17.27 -5.67
N LEU A 276 -5.89 -16.10 -5.04
CA LEU A 276 -4.89 -15.70 -4.07
C LEU A 276 -5.61 -15.14 -2.85
N LEU A 277 -5.46 -15.78 -1.71
CA LEU A 277 -6.07 -15.41 -0.45
C LEU A 277 -4.99 -15.09 0.57
N LYS A 278 -5.25 -14.09 1.41
CA LYS A 278 -4.43 -13.80 2.60
C LYS A 278 -5.21 -14.16 3.84
N ARG A 279 -4.63 -14.98 4.69
CA ARG A 279 -5.12 -15.32 6.02
C ARG A 279 -4.19 -14.66 7.03
N LYS A 280 -4.77 -13.78 7.84
CA LYS A 280 -4.08 -13.05 8.90
C LYS A 280 -5.09 -12.70 9.97
N GLU A 281 -4.65 -12.74 11.22
CA GLU A 281 -5.44 -12.26 12.34
C GLU A 281 -5.37 -10.74 12.44
N PHE A 282 -6.38 -10.20 13.11
CA PHE A 282 -6.46 -8.81 13.44
C PHE A 282 -6.78 -8.75 14.91
N ILE A 283 -6.03 -7.95 15.64
CA ILE A 283 -6.33 -7.67 17.04
C ILE A 283 -7.47 -6.65 17.06
N THR A 284 -8.42 -6.87 17.95
CA THR A 284 -9.45 -5.89 18.28
C THR A 284 -9.28 -5.53 19.74
N ASP A 285 -9.02 -4.26 20.01
CA ASP A 285 -9.02 -3.72 21.37
C ASP A 285 -9.91 -2.48 21.44
N GLU A 286 -10.34 -2.21 22.66
CA GLU A 286 -11.02 -0.99 23.05
C GLU A 286 -10.03 0.13 23.35
N PHE A 287 -10.38 1.34 22.93
CA PHE A 287 -9.62 2.54 23.24
C PHE A 287 -10.55 3.67 23.63
N ASP A 288 -10.11 4.49 24.59
CA ASP A 288 -10.80 5.72 24.94
C ASP A 288 -10.63 6.77 23.84
N VAL A 289 -11.69 7.54 23.63
CA VAL A 289 -11.73 8.60 22.62
C VAL A 289 -11.29 9.91 23.24
N VAL A 290 -10.22 10.48 22.68
CA VAL A 290 -9.80 11.85 22.98
C VAL A 290 -10.60 12.83 22.14
N GLU A 291 -10.70 12.57 20.83
CA GLU A 291 -11.40 13.48 19.91
C GLU A 291 -11.92 12.78 18.65
N VAL A 292 -13.08 13.22 18.16
CA VAL A 292 -13.58 12.88 16.81
C VAL A 292 -13.18 13.98 15.84
N LEU A 293 -12.34 13.64 14.86
CA LEU A 293 -11.74 14.58 13.94
C LEU A 293 -12.45 14.58 12.57
N GLU A 294 -12.76 15.79 12.08
CA GLU A 294 -13.34 16.02 10.77
C GLU A 294 -12.38 15.62 9.62
N GLY A 295 -12.95 15.13 8.52
CA GLY A 295 -12.27 14.91 7.27
C GLY A 295 -11.86 16.20 6.55
N LYS A 296 -11.06 16.06 5.49
CA LYS A 296 -10.65 17.19 4.64
C LYS A 296 -11.12 16.98 3.20
N GLY A 297 -11.27 18.07 2.44
CA GLY A 297 -11.67 18.03 1.04
C GLY A 297 -13.11 17.51 0.87
N ASN A 298 -13.31 16.47 0.05
CA ASN A 298 -14.64 15.87 -0.16
C ASN A 298 -15.26 15.26 1.11
N TRP A 299 -14.47 15.11 2.18
CA TRP A 299 -14.90 14.61 3.49
C TRP A 299 -14.99 15.73 4.54
N ALA A 300 -14.89 17.00 4.14
CA ALA A 300 -15.26 18.11 5.04
C ALA A 300 -16.76 18.02 5.37
N GLY A 301 -17.11 18.21 6.64
CA GLY A 301 -18.42 18.00 7.24
C GLY A 301 -18.69 16.56 7.67
N TYR A 302 -17.68 15.68 7.71
CA TYR A 302 -17.83 14.28 8.11
C TYR A 302 -16.74 13.84 9.08
N ALA A 303 -17.08 13.06 10.09
CA ALA A 303 -16.10 12.41 10.97
C ALA A 303 -15.26 11.43 10.15
N LYS A 304 -13.93 11.52 10.25
CA LYS A 304 -13.06 10.60 9.50
C LYS A 304 -11.92 9.98 10.29
N HIS A 305 -11.52 10.59 11.39
CA HIS A 305 -10.53 10.01 12.27
C HIS A 305 -10.98 10.13 13.72
N PHE A 306 -10.50 9.21 14.54
CA PHE A 306 -10.52 9.33 15.99
C PHE A 306 -9.09 9.54 16.45
N GLU A 307 -8.90 10.46 17.39
CA GLU A 307 -7.73 10.52 18.24
C GLU A 307 -8.04 9.68 19.48
N LEU A 308 -7.20 8.66 19.72
CA LEU A 308 -7.42 7.60 20.71
C LEU A 308 -6.24 7.55 21.69
N GLU A 309 -6.53 7.22 22.94
CA GLU A 309 -5.51 7.13 24.00
C GLU A 309 -4.94 5.71 24.12
N LEU A 310 -3.62 5.58 24.38
CA LEU A 310 -2.94 4.30 24.61
C LEU A 310 -2.92 3.86 26.09
N GLY A 311 -3.49 4.67 26.99
CA GLY A 311 -3.48 4.45 28.44
C GLY A 311 -2.20 4.89 29.17
N ASP A 312 -1.16 5.30 28.42
CA ASP A 312 0.11 5.82 28.96
C ASP A 312 0.28 7.34 28.72
N GLY A 313 -0.82 8.03 28.41
CA GLY A 313 -0.86 9.45 28.06
C GLY A 313 -0.45 9.77 26.62
N ARG A 314 0.00 8.78 25.82
CA ARG A 314 0.21 8.96 24.38
C ARG A 314 -1.09 8.74 23.61
N THR A 315 -1.17 9.37 22.44
CA THR A 315 -2.31 9.23 21.53
C THR A 315 -1.89 8.69 20.17
N PHE A 316 -2.85 8.08 19.46
CA PHE A 316 -2.70 7.71 18.07
C PHE A 316 -3.98 8.01 17.30
N ARG A 317 -3.87 8.05 15.95
CA ARG A 317 -5.02 8.30 15.08
C ARG A 317 -5.46 7.03 14.39
N SER A 318 -6.76 6.78 14.45
CA SER A 318 -7.42 5.68 13.74
C SER A 318 -8.43 6.23 12.74
N GLY A 319 -8.49 5.63 11.56
CA GLY A 319 -9.54 5.96 10.59
C GLY A 319 -10.83 5.22 10.96
N VAL A 320 -12.00 5.83 10.70
CA VAL A 320 -13.29 5.17 10.93
C VAL A 320 -13.90 4.63 9.62
N ARG A 321 -14.50 3.43 9.70
CA ARG A 321 -15.37 2.89 8.64
C ARG A 321 -16.80 3.33 8.86
N GLY A 322 -17.45 3.80 7.79
CA GLY A 322 -18.86 4.19 7.85
C GLY A 322 -19.32 4.76 6.52
N GLN A 323 -20.65 4.77 6.31
CA GLN A 323 -21.26 5.51 5.21
C GLN A 323 -21.31 7.00 5.53
N GLN A 324 -21.38 7.86 4.52
CA GLN A 324 -21.34 9.32 4.71
C GLN A 324 -22.43 9.85 5.65
N ALA A 325 -23.66 9.33 5.58
CA ALA A 325 -24.73 9.75 6.48
C ALA A 325 -24.36 9.52 7.96
N VAL A 326 -23.96 8.29 8.30
CA VAL A 326 -23.52 7.92 9.65
C VAL A 326 -22.34 8.77 10.13
N LEU A 327 -21.37 9.03 9.26
CA LEU A 327 -20.19 9.82 9.62
C LEU A 327 -20.48 11.32 9.76
N LYS A 328 -21.53 11.81 9.10
CA LYS A 328 -22.02 13.19 9.28
C LYS A 328 -22.70 13.31 10.64
N ASP A 329 -23.64 12.41 10.93
CA ASP A 329 -24.38 12.40 12.20
C ASP A 329 -23.41 12.26 13.39
N LEU A 330 -22.38 11.40 13.27
CA LEU A 330 -21.31 11.25 14.26
C LEU A 330 -20.51 12.56 14.50
N LEU A 331 -20.29 13.36 13.45
CA LEU A 331 -19.61 14.65 13.60
C LEU A 331 -20.54 15.73 14.15
N GLU A 332 -21.84 15.67 13.86
CA GLU A 332 -22.81 16.70 14.27
C GLU A 332 -23.42 16.44 15.65
N GLN A 333 -23.41 15.20 16.15
CA GLN A 333 -23.99 14.87 17.46
C GLN A 333 -23.30 15.64 18.60
N GLU A 334 -24.09 16.11 19.57
CA GLU A 334 -23.60 16.85 20.74
C GLU A 334 -22.72 15.99 21.63
N VAL A 335 -23.11 14.73 21.85
CA VAL A 335 -22.37 13.79 22.69
C VAL A 335 -21.42 12.97 21.83
N LYS A 336 -20.11 13.19 21.98
CA LYS A 336 -19.10 12.42 21.26
C LYS A 336 -18.92 11.02 21.87
N PRO A 337 -18.60 10.00 21.06
CA PRO A 337 -18.25 8.69 21.60
C PRO A 337 -17.10 8.84 22.60
N THR A 338 -17.15 8.06 23.67
CA THR A 338 -16.12 8.02 24.71
C THR A 338 -15.22 6.81 24.55
N TRP A 339 -15.67 5.78 23.83
CA TRP A 339 -14.88 4.58 23.53
C TRP A 339 -15.07 4.15 22.07
N VAL A 340 -14.09 3.41 21.56
CA VAL A 340 -14.16 2.71 20.27
C VAL A 340 -13.65 1.29 20.39
N THR A 341 -14.16 0.39 19.57
CA THR A 341 -13.46 -0.85 19.24
C THR A 341 -12.65 -0.63 17.97
N CYS A 342 -11.34 -0.80 18.08
CA CYS A 342 -10.40 -0.58 17.00
C CYS A 342 -9.80 -1.91 16.55
N ARG A 343 -9.89 -2.19 15.25
CA ARG A 343 -9.27 -3.35 14.62
C ARG A 343 -7.93 -2.96 14.01
N TYR A 344 -6.87 -3.66 14.36
CA TYR A 344 -5.51 -3.39 13.87
C TYR A 344 -4.76 -4.72 13.62
N PHE A 345 -3.51 -4.66 13.14
CA PHE A 345 -2.73 -5.86 12.86
C PHE A 345 -1.97 -6.33 14.09
N GLU A 346 -0.98 -5.57 14.48
CA GLU A 346 -0.12 -5.77 15.64
C GLU A 346 0.26 -4.38 16.17
N LEU A 347 0.89 -4.32 17.34
CA LEU A 347 1.50 -3.09 17.83
C LEU A 347 2.84 -2.85 17.12
N SER A 348 3.18 -1.59 16.84
CA SER A 348 4.54 -1.22 16.44
C SER A 348 5.52 -1.47 17.61
N PRO A 349 6.84 -1.42 17.37
CA PRO A 349 7.84 -1.46 18.46
C PRO A 349 7.61 -0.38 19.52
N ASP A 350 6.96 0.72 19.16
CA ASP A 350 6.61 1.82 20.07
C ASP A 350 5.28 1.59 20.81
N GLY A 351 4.63 0.43 20.64
CA GLY A 351 3.35 0.10 21.26
C GLY A 351 2.12 0.71 20.58
N VAL A 352 2.23 1.18 19.33
CA VAL A 352 1.12 1.84 18.62
C VAL A 352 0.43 0.87 17.65
N PRO A 353 -0.90 0.70 17.69
CA PRO A 353 -1.65 -0.12 16.73
C PRO A 353 -1.29 0.17 15.27
N ARG A 354 -0.88 -0.85 14.50
CA ARG A 354 -0.57 -0.74 13.08
C ARG A 354 -1.83 -0.88 12.21
N PHE A 355 -2.00 0.09 11.31
CA PHE A 355 -3.16 0.23 10.42
C PHE A 355 -4.52 0.16 11.13
N PRO A 356 -4.70 0.94 12.21
CA PRO A 356 -5.90 0.87 13.02
C PRO A 356 -7.11 1.39 12.25
N VAL A 357 -8.22 0.69 12.43
CA VAL A 357 -9.52 1.07 11.88
C VAL A 357 -10.57 0.90 12.96
N VAL A 358 -11.23 2.01 13.33
CA VAL A 358 -12.43 1.97 14.18
C VAL A 358 -13.53 1.23 13.44
N ILE A 359 -14.08 0.21 14.10
CA ILE A 359 -15.17 -0.64 13.60
C ILE A 359 -16.45 -0.52 14.42
N ASP A 360 -16.36 -0.03 15.66
CA ASP A 360 -17.49 0.21 16.55
C ASP A 360 -17.16 1.39 17.50
N TRP A 361 -18.18 2.08 18.00
CA TRP A 361 -18.03 3.22 18.91
C TRP A 361 -19.29 3.44 19.76
N GLY A 362 -19.11 4.01 20.95
CA GLY A 362 -20.22 4.30 21.85
C GLY A 362 -19.91 5.36 22.89
N VAL A 363 -20.91 5.67 23.71
CA VAL A 363 -20.85 6.67 24.78
C VAL A 363 -21.05 5.98 26.12
N GLY A 364 -20.32 6.39 27.14
CA GLY A 364 -20.40 5.87 28.50
C GLY A 364 -19.61 4.57 28.67
N VAL A 365 -20.11 3.69 29.53
CA VAL A 365 -19.53 2.35 29.72
C VAL A 365 -20.23 1.41 28.75
N ARG A 366 -19.46 0.60 28.01
CA ARG A 366 -20.01 -0.45 27.17
C ARG A 366 -20.73 -1.45 28.07
N ASN A 367 -22.03 -1.63 27.87
CA ASN A 367 -22.75 -2.77 28.42
C ASN A 367 -22.55 -3.90 27.42
N ASP A 368 -21.54 -4.72 27.66
CA ASP A 368 -21.33 -5.99 26.97
C ASP A 368 -22.39 -7.04 27.33
#